data_AF-S5AAZ7-F1
#
_entry.id   AF-S5AAZ7-F1
#
_cell.length_a   1.000
_cell.length_b   1.000
_cell.length_c   1.000
_cell.angle_alpha   90.00
_cell.angle_beta   90.00
_cell.angle_gamma   90.00
#
_symmetry.space_group_name_H-M   'P 1'
#
loop_
_entity.id
_entity.type
_entity.pdbx_description
1 polymer ?
#
loop_
_entity_poly.entity_id
_entity_poly.type
_entity_poly.pdbx_seq_one_letter_code
_entity_poly.pdbx_strand_id
1 'polypeptide(L)'
;ARSFADIGDIVRGRDLYRGNKQEKEKRDELEKNLKTIFEKIHEGLTTANGKKGQKSAKEYYQDKNGGNFFKLREDRWTANRETVWKALTCDDDNKLSNASYFHATCSDGQSGAQATKQCRCKGDQVPTYFDYVPQYLRWFDEWA
;
A
#
# COMPACT_ATOMS: atom_id res chain seq x y z
N ALA A 1 -9.86 2.56 6.04
CA ALA A 1 -8.48 2.43 6.55
C ALA A 1 -8.03 0.97 6.66
N ARG A 2 -8.83 0.07 7.26
CA ARG A 2 -8.50 -1.35 7.40
C ARG A 2 -8.27 -2.06 6.05
N SER A 3 -9.26 -2.01 5.16
CA SER A 3 -9.14 -2.58 3.81
C SER A 3 -7.98 -2.00 2.99
N PHE A 4 -7.66 -0.71 3.17
CA PHE A 4 -6.50 -0.08 2.52
C PHE A 4 -5.17 -0.70 2.99
N ALA A 5 -5.03 -0.94 4.29
CA ALA A 5 -3.86 -1.58 4.86
C ALA A 5 -3.74 -3.04 4.40
N ASP A 6 -4.84 -3.77 4.31
CA ASP A 6 -4.84 -5.16 3.82
C ASP A 6 -4.49 -5.24 2.33
N ILE A 7 -5.01 -4.34 1.48
CA ILE A 7 -4.56 -4.21 0.08
C ILE A 7 -3.05 -3.94 0.03
N GLY A 8 -2.55 -3.04 0.88
CA GLY A 8 -1.12 -2.76 1.00
C GLY A 8 -0.31 -4.00 1.34
N ASP A 9 -0.78 -4.82 2.28
CA ASP A 9 -0.09 -6.07 2.65
C ASP A 9 -0.14 -7.13 1.55
N ILE A 10 -1.24 -7.26 0.81
CA ILE A 10 -1.32 -8.13 -0.36
C ILE A 10 -0.32 -7.69 -1.44
N VAL A 11 -0.29 -6.40 -1.78
CA VAL A 11 0.63 -5.85 -2.79
C VAL A 11 2.10 -6.05 -2.38
N ARG A 12 2.39 -5.96 -1.08
CA ARG A 12 3.74 -6.12 -0.50
C ARG A 12 4.13 -7.56 -0.21
N GLY A 13 3.22 -8.51 -0.31
CA GLY A 13 3.46 -9.92 0.01
C GLY A 13 3.59 -10.20 1.51
N ARG A 14 2.92 -9.40 2.35
CA ARG A 14 2.90 -9.50 3.82
C ARG A 14 1.58 -10.04 4.39
N ASP A 15 0.58 -10.21 3.54
CA ASP A 15 -0.74 -10.69 3.94
C ASP A 15 -0.68 -12.10 4.55
N LEU A 16 -1.35 -12.27 5.70
CA LEU A 16 -1.37 -13.47 6.51
C LEU A 16 -2.60 -14.34 6.25
N TYR A 17 -3.50 -13.94 5.35
CA TYR A 17 -4.76 -14.63 5.15
C TYR A 17 -4.54 -16.02 4.55
N ARG A 18 -4.83 -17.07 5.33
CA ARG A 18 -4.65 -18.46 4.89
C ARG A 18 -5.89 -19.06 4.22
N GLY A 19 -7.07 -18.63 4.64
CA GLY A 19 -8.37 -19.06 4.10
C GLY A 19 -8.61 -20.57 4.16
N ASN A 20 -9.71 -21.00 3.53
CA ASN A 20 -9.97 -22.40 3.21
C ASN A 20 -9.17 -22.84 1.96
N LYS A 21 -9.30 -24.12 1.55
CA LYS A 21 -8.55 -24.67 0.41
C LYS A 21 -8.76 -23.88 -0.90
N GLN A 22 -10.00 -23.49 -1.22
CA GLN A 22 -10.33 -22.77 -2.45
C GLN A 22 -9.76 -21.34 -2.44
N GLU A 23 -9.82 -20.67 -1.30
CA GLU A 23 -9.26 -19.32 -1.14
C GLU A 23 -7.73 -19.34 -1.21
N LYS A 24 -7.11 -20.38 -0.65
CA LYS A 24 -5.67 -20.62 -0.76
C LYS A 24 -5.24 -20.71 -2.23
N GLU A 25 -5.95 -21.48 -3.05
CA GLU A 25 -5.63 -21.62 -4.48
C GLU A 25 -5.70 -20.28 -5.22
N LYS A 26 -6.76 -19.48 -4.97
CA LYS A 26 -6.90 -18.13 -5.55
C LYS A 26 -5.80 -17.17 -5.10
N ARG A 27 -5.41 -17.22 -3.81
CA ARG A 27 -4.33 -16.41 -3.28
C ARG A 27 -2.99 -16.78 -3.89
N ASP A 28 -2.72 -18.08 -4.04
CA ASP A 28 -1.48 -18.56 -4.63
C ASP A 28 -1.38 -18.15 -6.12
N GLU A 29 -2.51 -18.14 -6.86
CA GLU A 29 -2.61 -17.56 -8.20
C GLU A 29 -2.34 -16.06 -8.22
N LEU A 30 -2.99 -15.30 -7.33
CA LEU A 30 -2.78 -13.85 -7.20
C LEU A 30 -1.31 -13.51 -6.90
N GLU A 31 -0.69 -14.22 -5.96
CA GLU A 31 0.69 -13.99 -5.57
C GLU A 31 1.66 -14.36 -6.71
N LYS A 32 1.38 -15.41 -7.48
CA LYS A 32 2.14 -15.74 -8.69
C LYS A 32 2.04 -14.64 -9.76
N ASN A 33 0.85 -14.08 -9.95
CA ASN A 33 0.63 -12.98 -10.88
C ASN A 33 1.39 -11.71 -10.44
N LEU A 34 1.32 -11.37 -9.15
CA LEU A 34 2.04 -10.23 -8.62
C LEU A 34 3.57 -10.40 -8.77
N LYS A 35 4.12 -11.58 -8.46
CA LYS A 35 5.54 -11.88 -8.70
C LYS A 35 5.94 -11.65 -10.15
N THR A 36 5.17 -12.20 -11.09
CA THR A 36 5.39 -12.02 -12.53
C THR A 36 5.36 -10.53 -12.93
N ILE A 37 4.44 -9.75 -12.38
CA ILE A 37 4.33 -8.31 -12.64
C ILE A 37 5.58 -7.58 -12.11
N PHE A 38 5.97 -7.86 -10.87
CA PHE A 38 7.12 -7.20 -10.24
C PHE A 38 8.46 -7.61 -10.86
N GLU A 39 8.57 -8.84 -11.37
CA GLU A 39 9.69 -9.28 -12.19
C GLU A 39 9.81 -8.43 -13.46
N LYS A 40 8.72 -8.28 -14.23
CA LYS A 40 8.70 -7.43 -15.43
C LYS A 40 9.01 -5.97 -15.10
N ILE A 41 8.49 -5.46 -13.98
CA ILE A 41 8.80 -4.09 -13.53
C ILE A 41 10.30 -3.97 -13.21
N HIS A 42 10.89 -4.94 -12.51
CA HIS A 42 12.31 -4.97 -12.19
C HIS A 42 13.18 -5.04 -13.44
N GLU A 43 12.80 -5.89 -14.40
CA GLU A 43 13.51 -6.03 -15.67
C GLU A 43 13.58 -4.72 -16.46
N GLY A 44 12.48 -3.95 -16.44
CA GLY A 44 12.35 -2.64 -17.07
C GLY A 44 12.96 -1.47 -16.28
N LEU A 45 13.55 -1.71 -15.10
CA LEU A 45 14.26 -0.66 -14.37
C LEU A 45 15.54 -0.25 -15.09
N THR A 46 15.88 1.03 -14.98
CA THR A 46 17.12 1.56 -15.55
C THR A 46 18.35 0.87 -14.97
N THR A 47 19.27 0.52 -15.87
CA THR A 47 20.62 0.04 -15.57
C THR A 47 21.64 1.17 -15.56
N ALA A 48 21.24 2.39 -15.91
CA ALA A 48 22.11 3.54 -15.82
C ALA A 48 22.47 3.81 -14.36
N ASN A 49 23.76 3.97 -14.10
CA ASN A 49 24.23 4.39 -12.79
C ASN A 49 23.75 5.81 -12.50
N GLY A 50 23.44 6.08 -11.23
CA GLY A 50 23.07 7.42 -10.77
C GLY A 50 24.27 8.37 -10.71
N LYS A 51 24.18 9.42 -9.90
CA LYS A 51 25.33 10.30 -9.62
C LYS A 51 26.47 9.48 -9.00
N LYS A 52 27.72 9.86 -9.30
CA LYS A 52 28.99 9.20 -8.88
C LYS A 52 28.84 8.30 -7.64
N GLY A 53 28.89 6.98 -7.86
CA GLY A 53 28.87 5.96 -6.81
C GLY A 53 27.51 5.34 -6.47
N GLN A 54 26.40 5.82 -7.04
CA GLN A 54 25.08 5.21 -6.85
C GLN A 54 24.86 4.02 -7.79
N LYS A 55 24.42 2.89 -7.20
CA LYS A 55 23.92 1.72 -7.92
C LYS A 55 22.76 2.11 -8.84
N SER A 56 22.63 1.40 -9.96
CA SER A 56 21.45 1.54 -10.81
C SER A 56 20.18 1.12 -10.04
N ALA A 57 19.00 1.57 -10.49
CA ALA A 57 17.74 1.16 -9.87
C ALA A 57 17.57 -0.37 -9.90
N LYS A 58 17.95 -1.00 -11.02
CA LYS A 58 17.88 -2.46 -11.18
C LYS A 58 18.76 -3.19 -10.16
N GLU A 59 19.97 -2.70 -9.91
CA GLU A 59 20.86 -3.25 -8.88
C GLU A 59 20.37 -2.98 -7.45
N TYR A 60 19.81 -1.80 -7.20
CA TYR A 60 19.30 -1.43 -5.87
C TYR A 60 18.13 -2.32 -5.42
N TYR A 61 17.29 -2.73 -6.38
CA TYR A 61 16.14 -3.63 -6.18
C TYR A 61 16.43 -5.09 -6.52
N GLN A 62 17.70 -5.46 -6.71
CA GLN A 62 18.06 -6.82 -7.03
C GLN A 62 17.65 -7.77 -5.89
N ASP A 63 16.74 -8.69 -6.19
CA ASP A 63 16.25 -9.65 -5.23
C ASP A 63 17.08 -10.93 -5.24
N LYS A 64 18.06 -11.00 -4.35
CA LYS A 64 18.89 -12.20 -4.15
C LYS A 64 18.12 -13.35 -3.50
N ASN A 65 16.92 -13.10 -2.96
CA ASN A 65 16.16 -14.03 -2.13
C ASN A 65 14.95 -14.65 -2.85
N GLY A 66 14.99 -14.74 -4.19
CA GLY A 66 14.09 -15.62 -4.94
C GLY A 66 12.85 -14.96 -5.56
N GLY A 67 12.99 -13.75 -6.10
CA GLY A 67 12.02 -13.17 -7.04
C GLY A 67 10.70 -12.70 -6.42
N ASN A 68 10.68 -12.42 -5.11
CA ASN A 68 9.55 -11.77 -4.45
C ASN A 68 9.62 -10.24 -4.56
N PHE A 69 10.80 -9.67 -4.79
CA PHE A 69 11.01 -8.23 -4.95
C PHE A 69 10.48 -7.38 -3.79
N PHE A 70 10.54 -7.88 -2.54
CA PHE A 70 9.93 -7.23 -1.38
C PHE A 70 10.24 -5.74 -1.29
N LYS A 71 11.52 -5.36 -1.42
CA LYS A 71 11.94 -3.95 -1.39
C LYS A 71 11.29 -3.10 -2.48
N LEU A 72 11.18 -3.62 -3.70
CA LEU A 72 10.51 -2.95 -4.81
C LEU A 72 9.01 -2.83 -4.56
N ARG A 73 8.37 -3.86 -4.00
CA ARG A 73 6.93 -3.82 -3.65
C ARG A 73 6.64 -2.78 -2.56
N GLU A 74 7.48 -2.69 -1.52
CA GLU A 74 7.38 -1.67 -0.46
C GLU A 74 7.46 -0.25 -1.02
N ASP A 75 8.49 0.02 -1.82
CA ASP A 75 8.74 1.36 -2.36
C ASP A 75 7.66 1.72 -3.39
N ARG A 76 7.17 0.74 -4.16
CA ARG A 76 6.03 0.93 -5.08
C ARG A 76 4.74 1.22 -4.33
N TRP A 77 4.44 0.52 -3.24
CA TRP A 77 3.28 0.86 -2.40
C TRP A 77 3.41 2.28 -1.86
N THR A 78 4.53 2.61 -1.23
CA THR A 78 4.77 3.94 -0.63
C THR A 78 4.62 5.06 -1.65
N ALA A 79 5.10 4.86 -2.89
CA ALA A 79 4.99 5.84 -3.96
C ALA A 79 3.56 6.00 -4.54
N ASN A 80 2.67 5.02 -4.38
CA ASN A 80 1.34 5.01 -5.01
C ASN A 80 0.17 5.00 -4.01
N ARG A 81 0.45 4.89 -2.71
CA ARG A 81 -0.56 4.76 -1.66
C ARG A 81 -1.58 5.91 -1.65
N GLU A 82 -1.16 7.11 -2.00
CA GLU A 82 -2.05 8.29 -2.16
C GLU A 82 -3.07 8.08 -3.29
N THR A 83 -2.63 7.61 -4.45
CA THR A 83 -3.50 7.30 -5.59
C THR A 83 -4.47 6.18 -5.27
N VAL A 84 -4.01 5.13 -4.58
CA VAL A 84 -4.88 4.02 -4.14
C VAL A 84 -5.93 4.51 -3.14
N TRP A 85 -5.54 5.35 -2.17
CA TRP A 85 -6.48 5.94 -1.22
C TRP A 85 -7.52 6.81 -1.91
N LYS A 86 -7.08 7.63 -2.89
CA LYS A 86 -7.97 8.46 -3.71
C LYS A 86 -9.00 7.59 -4.45
N ALA A 87 -8.58 6.48 -5.05
CA ALA A 87 -9.49 5.55 -5.71
C ALA A 87 -10.46 4.89 -4.71
N LEU A 88 -9.97 4.46 -3.54
CA LEU A 88 -10.80 3.82 -2.51
C LEU A 88 -11.87 4.76 -1.94
N THR A 89 -11.56 6.05 -1.88
CA THR A 89 -12.44 7.10 -1.37
C THR A 89 -13.10 7.90 -2.49
N CYS A 90 -13.19 7.35 -3.70
CA CYS A 90 -13.88 8.00 -4.81
C CYS A 90 -15.36 8.20 -4.45
N ASP A 91 -15.93 9.32 -4.90
CA ASP A 91 -17.20 9.83 -4.40
C ASP A 91 -18.14 10.23 -5.53
N ASP A 92 -18.18 9.40 -6.58
CA ASP A 92 -18.99 9.69 -7.78
C ASP A 92 -20.50 9.76 -7.46
N ASP A 93 -20.93 9.12 -6.37
CA ASP A 93 -22.31 9.12 -5.88
C ASP A 93 -22.58 10.10 -4.72
N ASN A 94 -21.63 10.99 -4.37
CA ASN A 94 -21.69 11.90 -3.20
C ASN A 94 -21.85 11.24 -1.81
N LYS A 95 -21.72 9.91 -1.70
CA LYS A 95 -21.86 9.13 -0.46
C LYS A 95 -20.77 9.42 0.58
N LEU A 96 -19.58 9.80 0.12
CA LEU A 96 -18.40 10.07 0.95
C LEU A 96 -18.14 11.58 1.15
N SER A 97 -18.95 12.45 0.54
CA SER A 97 -18.77 13.91 0.58
C SER A 97 -18.58 14.47 2.00
N ASN A 98 -19.31 13.93 2.97
CA ASN A 98 -19.24 14.28 4.40
C ASN A 98 -18.64 13.16 5.27
N ALA A 99 -18.11 12.10 4.67
CA ALA A 99 -17.48 11.01 5.40
C ALA A 99 -16.16 11.49 6.00
N SER A 100 -15.94 11.13 7.26
CA SER A 100 -14.75 11.54 8.00
C SER A 100 -13.87 10.38 8.46
N TYR A 101 -12.57 10.63 8.52
CA TYR A 101 -11.65 9.77 9.27
C TYR A 101 -11.48 10.33 10.67
N PHE A 102 -11.85 9.51 11.67
CA PHE A 102 -12.05 9.95 13.04
C PHE A 102 -10.76 10.30 13.80
N HIS A 103 -9.59 9.83 13.35
CA HIS A 103 -8.34 10.26 13.95
C HIS A 103 -7.91 11.63 13.43
N ALA A 104 -7.42 12.46 14.35
CA ALA A 104 -6.92 13.80 14.06
C ALA A 104 -5.49 13.77 13.50
N THR A 105 -5.34 13.26 12.28
CA THR A 105 -4.05 13.00 11.61
C THR A 105 -3.71 14.03 10.54
N CYS A 106 -4.67 14.85 10.10
CA CYS A 106 -4.40 15.94 9.18
C CYS A 106 -3.70 17.09 9.90
N SER A 107 -2.92 17.88 9.17
CA SER A 107 -2.41 19.16 9.70
C SER A 107 -3.29 20.30 9.20
N ASP A 108 -3.78 21.14 10.12
CA ASP A 108 -4.53 22.36 9.82
C ASP A 108 -3.78 23.65 10.19
N GLY A 109 -2.47 23.54 10.43
CA GLY A 109 -1.61 24.67 10.77
C GLY A 109 -1.64 25.09 12.24
N GLN A 110 -2.52 24.52 13.07
CA GLN A 110 -2.59 24.82 14.51
C GLN A 110 -2.63 23.56 15.39
N SER A 111 -3.11 22.43 14.89
CA SER A 111 -3.10 21.14 15.61
C SER A 111 -3.35 19.96 14.65
N GLY A 112 -3.60 18.76 15.21
CA GLY A 112 -4.14 17.64 14.45
C GLY A 112 -5.62 17.87 14.13
N ALA A 113 -6.02 17.69 12.88
CA ALA A 113 -7.40 17.82 12.42
C ALA A 113 -7.91 16.49 11.83
N GLN A 114 -9.23 16.30 11.89
CA GLN A 114 -9.88 15.17 11.22
C GLN A 114 -10.03 15.45 9.72
N ALA A 115 -9.91 14.41 8.92
CA ALA A 115 -10.29 14.46 7.52
C ALA A 115 -11.81 14.41 7.42
N THR A 116 -12.49 15.52 7.14
CA THR A 116 -13.97 15.61 7.18
C THR A 116 -14.66 15.47 5.83
N LYS A 117 -13.89 15.45 4.74
CA LYS A 117 -14.41 15.33 3.37
C LYS A 117 -13.77 14.13 2.69
N GLN A 118 -14.59 13.17 2.28
CA GLN A 118 -14.15 11.97 1.55
C GLN A 118 -13.08 11.16 2.30
N CYS A 119 -13.01 11.28 3.63
CA CYS A 119 -11.92 10.70 4.42
C CYS A 119 -10.53 11.08 3.88
N ARG A 120 -10.32 12.32 3.41
CA ARG A 120 -9.02 12.84 2.95
C ARG A 120 -8.60 14.09 3.69
N CYS A 121 -7.31 14.24 3.90
CA CYS A 121 -6.73 15.52 4.31
C CYS A 121 -6.63 16.46 3.09
N LYS A 122 -6.31 17.74 3.35
CA LYS A 122 -6.13 18.73 2.28
C LYS A 122 -5.08 18.25 1.26
N GLY A 123 -5.40 18.38 -0.03
CA GLY A 123 -4.51 17.92 -1.11
C GLY A 123 -4.56 16.42 -1.38
N ASP A 124 -5.70 15.75 -1.11
CA ASP A 124 -5.90 14.30 -1.30
C ASP A 124 -4.96 13.40 -0.48
N GLN A 125 -4.34 13.93 0.57
CA GLN A 125 -3.43 13.20 1.44
C GLN A 125 -4.15 12.09 2.22
N VAL A 126 -3.48 10.94 2.37
CA VAL A 126 -3.97 9.79 3.15
C VAL A 126 -3.94 10.13 4.64
N PRO A 127 -5.08 10.15 5.35
CA PRO A 127 -5.14 10.52 6.76
C PRO A 127 -4.76 9.36 7.70
N THR A 128 -4.16 8.27 7.21
CA THR A 128 -3.90 7.08 8.02
C THR A 128 -2.52 6.51 7.74
N TYR A 129 -1.93 5.87 8.77
CA TYR A 129 -0.70 5.10 8.68
C TYR A 129 -0.95 3.62 9.01
N PHE A 130 -2.21 3.19 8.96
CA PHE A 130 -2.60 1.83 9.32
C PHE A 130 -1.93 0.77 8.42
N ASP A 131 -1.58 1.12 7.18
CA ASP A 131 -0.77 0.31 6.27
C ASP A 131 0.69 0.11 6.72
N TYR A 132 1.15 0.81 7.76
CA TYR A 132 2.45 0.59 8.38
C TYR A 132 2.37 -0.11 9.74
N VAL A 133 1.17 -0.44 10.22
CA VAL A 133 0.96 -1.25 11.43
C VAL A 133 0.95 -2.73 11.06
N PRO A 134 1.60 -3.64 11.80
CA PRO A 134 1.56 -5.08 11.52
C PRO A 134 0.13 -5.65 11.45
N GLN A 135 -0.17 -6.47 10.42
CA GLN A 135 -1.54 -6.97 10.15
C GLN A 135 -2.20 -7.65 11.34
N TYR A 136 -1.46 -8.47 12.09
CA TYR A 136 -1.97 -9.14 13.28
C TYR A 136 -2.59 -8.16 14.30
N LEU A 137 -1.93 -7.03 14.56
CA LEU A 137 -2.44 -6.02 15.51
C LEU A 137 -3.70 -5.34 14.97
N ARG A 138 -3.78 -5.15 13.66
CA ARG A 138 -4.94 -4.51 13.01
C ARG A 138 -6.17 -5.41 13.04
N TRP A 139 -5.99 -6.70 12.79
CA TRP A 139 -7.07 -7.68 12.88
C TRP A 139 -7.53 -7.90 14.32
N PHE A 140 -6.60 -7.84 15.28
CA PHE A 140 -6.96 -7.88 16.70
C PHE A 140 -7.82 -6.68 17.11
N ASP A 141 -7.44 -5.46 16.70
CA ASP A 141 -8.24 -4.23 16.92
C ASP A 141 -9.60 -4.24 16.20
N GLU A 142 -9.72 -4.96 15.08
CA GLU A 142 -10.99 -5.10 14.37
C GLU A 142 -11.95 -6.10 15.00
N TRP A 143 -11.40 -7.12 15.65
CA TRP A 143 -12.20 -8.17 16.28
C TRP A 143 -12.73 -7.79 17.67
N ALA A 144 -11.97 -6.98 18.41
CA ALA A 144 -12.30 -6.50 19.76
C ALA A 144 -13.49 -5.53 19.77
#